data_AF-A0A9E6S911-F1
#
_entry.id   AF-A0A9E6S911-F1
#
_cell.length_a   1.000
_cell.length_b   1.000
_cell.length_c   1.000
_cell.angle_alpha   90.00
_cell.angle_beta   90.00
_cell.angle_gamma   90.00
#
_symmetry.space_group_name_H-M   'P 1'
#
loop_
_entity.id
_entity.type
_entity.pdbx_description
1 polymer ?
#
loop_
_entity_poly.entity_id
_entity_poly.type
_entity_poly.pdbx_seq_one_letter_code
_entity_poly.pdbx_strand_id
1 'polypeptide(L)'
;MLLQKLAIRFSEKFPDQTFRLGEKNNAARLVIPAKNSEFGDIEIEQEGEELILVAGHLTHVHFASYDNELSPAEKYTTIVDEILEFLDAVFNDRVVFWSKHRSGGGCYVVDADHDWSKSELEGNEFVWSGPLVSKLQLGRS
;
A
#
# COMPACT_ATOMS: atom_id res chain seq x y z
N MET A 1 13.10 12.11 -10.74
CA MET A 1 13.39 10.94 -9.89
C MET A 1 12.12 10.10 -9.72
N LEU A 2 12.22 8.81 -9.39
CA LEU A 2 11.09 7.85 -9.36
C LEU A 2 9.99 8.27 -8.37
N LEU A 3 10.36 8.70 -7.16
CA LEU A 3 9.38 9.21 -6.17
C LEU A 3 8.62 10.46 -6.65
N GLN A 4 9.28 11.36 -7.38
CA GLN A 4 8.62 12.56 -7.96
C GLN A 4 7.61 12.16 -9.04
N LYS A 5 7.95 11.16 -9.87
CA LYS A 5 7.05 10.63 -10.89
C LYS A 5 5.81 10.01 -10.25
N LEU A 6 5.99 9.25 -9.17
CA LEU A 6 4.89 8.74 -8.36
C LEU A 6 4.00 9.88 -7.84
N ALA A 7 4.58 10.92 -7.22
CA ALA A 7 3.80 12.02 -6.64
C ALA A 7 2.88 12.72 -7.67
N ILE A 8 3.38 12.96 -8.88
CA ILE A 8 2.59 13.54 -9.98
C ILE A 8 1.45 12.59 -10.36
N ARG A 9 1.78 11.33 -10.67
CA ARG A 9 0.81 10.33 -11.12
C ARG A 9 -0.23 9.98 -10.05
N PHE A 10 0.16 10.03 -8.78
CA PHE A 10 -0.73 9.86 -7.64
C PHE A 10 -1.79 10.97 -7.61
N SER A 11 -1.38 12.23 -7.75
CA SER A 11 -2.32 13.37 -7.77
C SER A 11 -3.32 13.31 -8.93
N GLU A 12 -2.91 12.73 -10.06
CA GLU A 12 -3.77 12.56 -11.23
C GLU A 12 -4.78 11.42 -11.04
N LYS A 13 -4.34 10.28 -10.50
CA LYS A 13 -5.17 9.08 -10.33
C LYS A 13 -6.10 9.16 -9.13
N PHE A 14 -5.67 9.80 -8.04
CA PHE A 14 -6.40 9.85 -6.77
C PHE A 14 -6.64 11.30 -6.32
N PRO A 15 -7.46 12.09 -7.06
CA PRO A 15 -7.68 13.50 -6.75
C PRO A 15 -8.31 13.73 -5.36
N ASP A 16 -9.04 12.73 -4.85
CA ASP A 16 -9.70 12.79 -3.53
C ASP A 16 -8.80 12.32 -2.38
N GLN A 17 -7.61 11.79 -2.66
CA GLN A 17 -6.66 11.35 -1.65
C GLN A 17 -5.61 12.44 -1.39
N THR A 18 -5.46 12.82 -0.13
CA THR A 18 -4.40 13.75 0.26
C THR A 18 -3.09 13.00 0.46
N PHE A 19 -1.98 13.60 0.02
CA PHE A 19 -0.64 13.17 0.39
C PHE A 19 0.23 14.37 0.74
N ARG A 20 1.33 14.12 1.44
CA ARG A 20 2.38 15.11 1.68
C ARG A 20 3.74 14.52 1.32
N LEU A 21 4.63 15.38 0.85
CA LEU A 21 6.04 15.03 0.79
C LEU A 21 6.65 15.29 2.18
N GLY A 22 7.47 14.35 2.62
CA GLY A 22 8.18 14.44 3.88
C GLY A 22 9.59 13.90 3.76
N GLU A 23 10.28 13.85 4.88
CA GLU A 23 11.66 13.36 4.96
C GLU A 23 11.82 12.47 6.20
N LYS A 24 12.67 11.45 6.11
CA LYS A 24 13.06 10.56 7.21
C LYS A 24 14.48 10.09 6.95
N ASN A 25 15.38 10.23 7.93
CA ASN A 25 16.80 9.85 7.79
C ASN A 25 17.48 10.48 6.54
N ASN A 26 17.15 11.72 6.18
CA ASN A 26 17.62 12.43 4.98
C ASN A 26 17.19 11.80 3.63
N ALA A 27 16.15 10.96 3.64
CA ALA A 27 15.51 10.43 2.44
C ALA A 27 14.11 11.01 2.28
N ALA A 28 13.78 11.45 1.07
CA ALA A 28 12.45 11.93 0.73
C ALA A 28 11.44 10.77 0.73
N ARG A 29 10.22 11.06 1.17
CA ARG A 29 9.11 10.10 1.20
C ARG A 29 7.78 10.75 0.84
N LEU A 30 6.90 9.98 0.22
CA LEU A 30 5.50 10.34 0.03
C LEU A 30 4.70 9.73 1.19
N VAL A 31 3.91 10.53 1.90
CA VAL A 31 3.09 10.08 3.02
C VAL A 31 1.62 10.29 2.72
N ILE A 32 0.85 9.21 2.77
CA ILE A 32 -0.62 9.21 2.67
C ILE A 32 -1.16 9.05 4.10
N PRO A 33 -1.84 10.06 4.65
CA PRO A 33 -2.36 10.00 6.02
C PRO A 33 -3.33 8.85 6.22
N ALA A 34 -3.24 8.22 7.39
CA ALA A 34 -4.10 7.12 7.79
C ALA A 34 -5.59 7.47 7.67
N LYS A 35 -6.38 6.59 7.02
CA LYS A 35 -7.84 6.62 7.15
C LYS A 35 -8.29 6.10 8.52
N ASN A 36 -7.53 5.18 9.10
CA ASN A 36 -7.76 4.61 10.42
C ASN A 36 -6.46 4.60 11.23
N SER A 37 -6.49 5.11 12.45
CA SER A 37 -5.31 5.24 13.31
C SER A 37 -4.65 3.90 13.68
N GLU A 38 -5.41 2.80 13.72
CA GLU A 38 -4.88 1.47 14.01
C GLU A 38 -4.15 0.86 12.79
N PHE A 39 -4.52 1.26 11.57
CA PHE A 39 -3.74 0.92 10.37
C PHE A 39 -2.43 1.72 10.34
N GLY A 40 -2.53 3.05 10.52
CA GLY A 40 -1.41 3.99 10.43
C GLY A 40 -1.26 4.64 9.05
N ASP A 41 -0.26 5.50 8.89
CA ASP A 41 0.02 6.15 7.61
C ASP A 41 0.61 5.14 6.62
N ILE A 42 0.43 5.39 5.32
CA ILE A 42 1.23 4.75 4.28
C ILE A 42 2.40 5.67 3.95
N GLU A 43 3.62 5.14 4.04
CA GLU A 43 4.85 5.85 3.68
C GLU A 43 5.49 5.16 2.47
N ILE A 44 5.85 5.93 1.44
CA ILE A 44 6.52 5.40 0.25
C ILE A 44 7.87 6.07 0.12
N GLU A 45 8.92 5.26 0.14
CA GLU A 45 10.32 5.66 0.06
C GLU A 45 10.94 5.13 -1.24
N GLN A 46 11.93 5.83 -1.78
CA GLN A 46 12.71 5.33 -2.91
C GLN A 46 14.05 4.81 -2.38
N GLU A 47 14.35 3.54 -2.67
CA GLU A 47 15.64 2.92 -2.39
C GLU A 47 16.26 2.42 -3.71
N GLY A 48 17.30 3.12 -4.18
CA GLY A 48 17.89 2.82 -5.49
C GLY A 48 16.89 2.99 -6.63
N GLU A 49 16.62 1.88 -7.33
CA GLU A 49 15.66 1.80 -8.45
C GLU A 49 14.27 1.28 -8.01
N GLU A 50 14.05 1.06 -6.70
CA GLU A 50 12.84 0.47 -6.16
C GLU A 50 12.01 1.51 -5.37
N LEU A 51 10.71 1.27 -5.27
CA LEU A 51 9.83 1.94 -4.32
C LEU A 51 9.45 0.97 -3.20
N ILE A 52 9.57 1.42 -1.95
CA ILE A 52 9.18 0.65 -0.78
C ILE A 52 7.97 1.33 -0.16
N LEU A 53 6.85 0.63 -0.15
CA LEU A 53 5.63 1.04 0.55
C LEU A 53 5.63 0.42 1.94
N VAL A 54 5.62 1.26 2.98
CA VAL A 54 5.44 0.86 4.38
C VAL A 54 3.98 1.08 4.77
N ALA A 55 3.28 0.00 5.13
CA ALA A 55 1.90 0.04 5.57
C ALA A 55 1.84 0.10 7.09
N GLY A 56 1.79 1.33 7.64
CA GLY A 56 1.76 1.58 9.07
C GLY A 56 2.90 0.88 9.82
N HIS A 57 2.52 0.03 10.78
CA HIS A 57 3.45 -0.82 11.53
C HIS A 57 3.32 -2.31 11.18
N LEU A 58 2.62 -2.63 10.09
CA LEU A 58 2.21 -3.99 9.75
C LEU A 58 3.26 -4.70 8.90
N THR A 59 3.60 -4.12 7.76
CA THR A 59 4.49 -4.71 6.76
C THR A 59 5.03 -3.65 5.81
N HIS A 60 5.91 -4.06 4.91
CA HIS A 60 6.32 -3.27 3.76
C HIS A 60 6.27 -4.11 2.47
N VAL A 61 6.11 -3.43 1.33
CA VAL A 61 6.03 -4.03 0.00
C VAL A 61 7.03 -3.33 -0.91
N HIS A 62 7.81 -4.12 -1.63
CA HIS A 62 8.82 -3.64 -2.58
C HIS A 62 8.24 -3.66 -3.98
N PHE A 63 8.45 -2.57 -4.73
CA PHE A 63 8.05 -2.43 -6.12
C PHE A 63 9.30 -2.14 -6.97
N ALA A 64 9.63 -3.06 -7.87
CA ALA A 64 10.86 -3.06 -8.64
C ALA A 64 10.64 -3.71 -10.01
N SER A 65 11.41 -3.30 -11.01
CA SER A 65 11.37 -3.90 -12.34
C SER A 65 12.68 -4.61 -12.66
N TYR A 66 12.64 -5.94 -12.63
CA TYR A 66 13.80 -6.81 -12.93
C TYR A 66 13.98 -7.13 -14.42
N ASP A 67 13.11 -6.59 -15.28
CA ASP A 67 13.23 -6.75 -16.73
C ASP A 67 14.44 -5.99 -17.28
N ASN A 68 15.46 -6.71 -17.75
CA ASN A 68 16.69 -6.13 -18.26
C ASN A 68 16.58 -5.60 -19.70
N GLU A 69 15.47 -5.86 -20.40
CA GLU A 69 15.22 -5.36 -21.75
C GLU A 69 14.65 -3.94 -21.75
N LEU A 70 14.04 -3.51 -20.63
CA LEU A 70 13.48 -2.18 -20.47
C LEU A 70 14.54 -1.12 -20.19
N SER A 71 14.36 0.06 -20.80
CA SER A 71 15.12 1.25 -20.43
C SER A 71 14.79 1.69 -18.99
N PRO A 72 15.67 2.46 -18.32
CA PRO A 72 15.39 2.97 -16.97
C PRO A 72 14.08 3.77 -16.87
N ALA A 73 13.71 4.49 -17.94
CA ALA A 73 12.47 5.27 -17.97
C ALA A 73 11.23 4.37 -18.01
N GLU A 74 11.29 3.26 -18.76
CA GLU A 74 10.23 2.26 -18.85
C GLU A 74 10.09 1.49 -17.54
N LYS A 75 11.20 1.05 -16.93
CA LYS A 75 11.21 0.45 -15.59
C LYS A 75 10.49 1.34 -14.57
N TYR A 76 10.82 2.63 -14.55
CA TYR A 76 10.16 3.59 -13.68
C TYR A 76 8.69 3.83 -14.03
N THR A 77 8.25 3.57 -15.26
CA THR A 77 6.81 3.60 -15.59
C THR A 77 6.13 2.38 -14.99
N THR A 78 6.68 1.19 -15.23
CA THR A 78 6.15 -0.07 -14.71
C THR A 78 6.00 -0.03 -13.18
N ILE A 79 7.05 0.38 -12.46
CA ILE A 79 7.03 0.46 -10.99
C ILE A 79 5.96 1.43 -10.50
N VAL A 80 5.82 2.59 -11.16
CA VAL A 80 4.81 3.59 -10.78
C VAL A 80 3.40 3.09 -11.07
N ASP A 81 3.18 2.38 -12.18
CA ASP A 81 1.87 1.86 -12.52
C ASP A 81 1.45 0.74 -11.56
N GLU A 82 2.37 -0.16 -11.22
CA GLU A 82 2.14 -1.25 -10.28
C GLU A 82 1.77 -0.74 -8.87
N ILE A 83 2.53 0.21 -8.32
CA ILE A 83 2.22 0.75 -6.99
C ILE A 83 0.90 1.54 -6.99
N LEU A 84 0.55 2.21 -8.08
CA LEU A 84 -0.72 2.93 -8.21
C LEU A 84 -1.91 1.98 -8.33
N GLU A 85 -1.76 0.84 -9.01
CA GLU A 85 -2.78 -0.21 -9.03
C GLU A 85 -2.94 -0.86 -7.66
N PHE A 86 -1.83 -1.11 -6.97
CA PHE A 86 -1.86 -1.60 -5.59
C PHE A 86 -2.56 -0.61 -4.65
N LEU A 87 -2.22 0.68 -4.70
CA LEU A 87 -2.86 1.72 -3.89
C LEU A 87 -4.36 1.85 -4.19
N ASP A 88 -4.79 1.67 -5.44
CA ASP A 88 -6.21 1.62 -5.77
C ASP A 88 -6.91 0.46 -5.05
N ALA A 89 -6.31 -0.73 -5.04
CA ALA A 89 -6.82 -1.86 -4.28
C ALA A 89 -6.84 -1.55 -2.78
N VAL A 90 -5.79 -0.94 -2.23
CA VAL A 90 -5.72 -0.55 -0.81
C VAL A 90 -6.86 0.39 -0.45
N PHE A 91 -7.06 1.48 -1.19
CA PHE A 91 -8.07 2.49 -0.88
C PHE A 91 -9.50 1.97 -0.98
N ASN A 92 -9.70 0.88 -1.74
CA ASN A 92 -10.97 0.17 -1.85
C ASN A 92 -11.11 -1.02 -0.88
N ASP A 93 -10.25 -1.12 0.15
CA ASP A 93 -10.21 -2.23 1.10
C ASP A 93 -10.02 -3.62 0.46
N ARG A 94 -9.38 -3.69 -0.71
CA ARG A 94 -9.09 -4.93 -1.45
C ARG A 94 -7.69 -5.48 -1.18
N VAL A 95 -6.98 -4.94 -0.20
CA VAL A 95 -5.69 -5.47 0.26
C VAL A 95 -5.79 -5.74 1.74
N VAL A 96 -5.58 -7.00 2.13
CA VAL A 96 -5.46 -7.38 3.53
C VAL A 96 -4.01 -7.34 3.91
N PHE A 97 -3.70 -6.61 4.98
CA PHE A 97 -2.39 -6.51 5.60
C PHE A 97 -2.40 -7.26 6.92
N TRP A 98 -1.30 -7.93 7.23
CA TRP A 98 -1.16 -8.63 8.49
C TRP A 98 0.25 -8.52 9.02
N SER A 99 0.38 -8.65 10.34
CA SER A 99 1.67 -8.78 11.02
C SER A 99 1.61 -9.93 12.03
N LYS A 100 2.68 -10.72 12.10
CA LYS A 100 2.91 -11.71 13.14
C LYS A 100 4.04 -11.20 14.03
N HIS A 101 3.76 -11.08 15.33
CA HIS A 101 4.73 -10.59 16.30
C HIS A 101 6.06 -11.38 16.18
N ARG A 102 7.15 -10.68 15.88
CA ARG A 102 8.54 -11.19 15.72
C ARG A 102 8.81 -12.14 14.53
N SER A 103 7.85 -12.42 13.65
CA SER A 103 8.01 -13.45 12.60
C SER A 103 7.72 -12.97 11.17
N GLY A 104 7.39 -11.69 10.99
CA GLY A 104 7.17 -11.07 9.68
C GLY A 104 5.75 -10.55 9.52
N GLY A 105 5.51 -9.87 8.41
CA GLY A 105 4.19 -9.40 8.00
C GLY A 105 4.02 -9.64 6.51
N GLY A 106 2.84 -9.35 5.99
CA GLY A 106 2.55 -9.53 4.59
C GLY A 106 1.26 -8.87 4.19
N CYS A 107 0.96 -8.97 2.90
CA CYS A 107 -0.33 -8.58 2.38
C CYS A 107 -0.74 -9.50 1.23
N TYR A 108 -2.03 -9.55 0.98
CA TYR A 108 -2.60 -10.20 -0.19
C TYR A 108 -3.76 -9.36 -0.73
N VAL A 109 -3.92 -9.38 -2.05
CA VAL A 109 -5.05 -8.74 -2.73
C VAL A 109 -6.23 -9.70 -2.70
N VAL A 110 -7.42 -9.17 -2.44
CA VAL A 110 -8.68 -9.91 -2.55
C VAL A 110 -9.47 -9.41 -3.74
N ASP A 111 -10.27 -10.30 -4.33
CA ASP A 111 -11.12 -9.96 -5.47
C ASP A 111 -12.23 -8.97 -5.05
N ALA A 112 -12.77 -8.24 -6.03
CA ALA A 112 -13.79 -7.23 -5.77
C ALA A 112 -15.11 -7.83 -5.22
N ASP A 113 -15.39 -9.10 -5.52
CA ASP A 113 -16.54 -9.87 -5.06
C ASP A 113 -16.21 -10.78 -3.87
N HIS A 114 -15.06 -10.57 -3.21
CA HIS A 114 -14.63 -11.39 -2.08
C HIS A 114 -15.68 -11.41 -0.96
N ASP A 115 -16.19 -12.61 -0.68
CA ASP A 115 -17.17 -12.85 0.37
C ASP A 115 -16.47 -12.92 1.73
N TRP A 116 -16.35 -11.76 2.36
CA TRP A 116 -15.76 -11.62 3.68
C TRP A 116 -16.41 -12.54 4.72
N SER A 117 -17.70 -12.90 4.60
CA SER A 117 -18.37 -13.73 5.61
C SER A 117 -17.73 -15.12 5.81
N LYS A 118 -16.95 -15.57 4.83
CA LYS A 118 -16.23 -16.86 4.82
C LYS A 118 -14.74 -16.75 5.16
N SER A 119 -14.22 -15.54 5.43
CA SER A 119 -12.82 -15.37 5.80
C SER A 119 -12.56 -15.96 7.20
N GLU A 120 -11.65 -16.92 7.28
CA GLU A 120 -11.07 -17.37 8.55
C GLU A 120 -9.97 -16.36 8.96
N LEU A 121 -10.22 -15.60 10.02
CA LEU A 121 -9.26 -14.60 10.49
C LEU A 121 -8.05 -15.26 11.15
N GLU A 122 -6.85 -14.99 10.65
CA GLU A 122 -5.60 -15.30 11.34
C GLU A 122 -5.07 -14.06 12.10
N GLY A 123 -5.76 -13.65 13.17
CA GLY A 123 -5.23 -12.64 14.11
C GLY A 123 -5.35 -11.18 13.64
N ASN A 124 -4.23 -10.43 13.68
CA ASN A 124 -4.17 -8.98 13.47
C ASN A 124 -4.15 -8.61 11.97
N GLU A 125 -5.29 -8.82 11.31
CA GLU A 125 -5.50 -8.45 9.91
C GLU A 125 -6.20 -7.09 9.78
N PHE A 126 -5.77 -6.30 8.79
CA PHE A 126 -6.25 -4.95 8.54
C PHE A 126 -6.50 -4.73 7.05
N VAL A 127 -7.51 -3.91 6.77
CA VAL A 127 -7.69 -3.24 5.48
C VAL A 127 -7.56 -1.73 5.71
N TRP A 128 -7.57 -0.93 4.66
CA TRP A 128 -7.34 0.52 4.77
C TRP A 128 -8.30 1.23 5.74
N SER A 129 -9.56 0.81 5.78
CA SER A 129 -10.58 1.35 6.69
C SER A 129 -10.44 0.90 8.15
N GLY A 130 -9.56 -0.05 8.47
CA GLY A 130 -9.26 -0.49 9.83
C GLY A 130 -9.16 -2.02 9.99
N PRO A 131 -9.31 -2.52 11.22
CA PRO A 131 -9.24 -3.96 11.50
C PRO A 131 -10.27 -4.75 10.69
N LEU A 132 -9.84 -5.88 10.12
CA LEU A 132 -10.70 -6.69 9.27
C LEU A 132 -11.90 -7.29 10.06
N VAL A 133 -11.68 -7.63 11.33
CA VAL A 133 -12.72 -8.06 12.29
C VAL A 133 -13.93 -7.13 12.31
N SER A 134 -13.72 -5.82 12.20
CA SER A 134 -14.78 -4.81 12.26
C SER A 134 -15.67 -4.86 11.03
N LYS A 135 -15.12 -5.13 9.84
CA LYS A 135 -15.91 -5.32 8.61
C LYS A 135 -16.76 -6.59 8.65
N LEU A 136 -16.23 -7.68 9.22
CA LEU A 136 -16.95 -8.94 9.32
C LEU A 136 -18.18 -8.86 10.24
N GLN A 137 -18.12 -8.02 11.27
CA GLN A 137 -19.26 -7.80 12.17
C GLN A 137 -20.37 -6.96 11.50
N LEU A 138 -20.00 -6.02 10.61
CA LEU A 138 -20.96 -5.17 9.88
C LEU A 138 -21.73 -5.94 8.79
N GLY A 139 -21.19 -7.03 8.26
CA GLY A 139 -21.85 -7.87 7.25
C GLY A 139 -22.82 -8.92 7.79
N ARG A 140 -23.07 -8.95 9.10
CA ARG A 140 -23.93 -9.97 9.78
C ARG A 140 -25.25 -9.42 10.33
N SER A 141 -25.67 -8.22 9.92
CA SER A 141 -26.97 -7.62 10.32
C SER A 141 -28.13 -8.04 9.42
#